data_AF-A0AAD7MEY6-F1
#
_entry.id   AF-A0AAD7MEY6-F1
#
_cell.length_a   1.000
_cell.length_b   1.000
_cell.length_c   1.000
_cell.angle_alpha   90.00
_cell.angle_beta   90.00
_cell.angle_gamma   90.00
#
_symmetry.space_group_name_H-M   'P 1'
#
loop_
_entity.id
_entity.type
_entity.pdbx_description
1 polymer ?
#
loop_
_entity_poly.entity_id
_entity_poly.type
_entity_poly.pdbx_seq_one_letter_code
_entity_poly.pdbx_strand_id
1 'polypeptide(L)'
;MSADTNSLRKDLEPLQLLFKLFQPPQHVARPDFALHLSGASVIPSLTSQTYTLHSLGLLGYLTGQSALVGRPPVTALHHDIHDGNCWPFAGSQGQLGIVLASPTHIDSDTITIDHVAAAAAVNKRTSTSKYMELWDLVEGEDNVSKLEAWRAVAQPGEDEPVQPAMLPKFPEYIQIASFQYDIHLTNNIQTFPIDAGIRSLGIDFGVVVLMVKSNWGRDEYTCLYRVRVHGEAIDIPVLPEVE
;
A
#
# COMPACT_ATOMS: atom_id res chain seq x y z
N MET A 1 -44.67 12.76 34.05
CA MET A 1 -44.80 12.67 32.58
C MET A 1 -43.62 11.85 32.08
N SER A 2 -43.83 10.55 31.89
CA SER A 2 -42.81 9.64 31.38
C SER A 2 -42.75 9.83 29.87
N ALA A 3 -41.65 10.38 29.35
CA ALA A 3 -41.41 10.39 27.92
C ALA A 3 -41.32 8.93 27.43
N ASP A 4 -42.12 8.61 26.42
CA ASP A 4 -42.23 7.26 25.86
C ASP A 4 -40.97 6.95 25.05
N THR A 5 -40.00 6.31 25.69
CA THR A 5 -38.68 5.98 25.13
C THR A 5 -38.77 5.08 23.90
N ASN A 6 -39.89 4.35 23.73
CA ASN A 6 -40.14 3.52 22.57
C ASN A 6 -40.51 4.33 21.32
N SER A 7 -41.20 5.47 21.46
CA SER A 7 -41.50 6.36 20.33
C SER A 7 -40.23 7.00 19.79
N LEU A 8 -39.39 7.52 20.70
CA LEU A 8 -38.10 8.13 20.35
C LEU A 8 -37.15 7.14 19.68
N ARG A 9 -37.15 5.86 20.09
CA ARG A 9 -36.35 4.81 19.46
C ARG A 9 -36.77 4.56 18.01
N LYS A 10 -38.07 4.53 17.75
CA LYS A 10 -38.65 4.29 16.41
C LYS A 10 -38.38 5.47 15.45
N ASP A 11 -38.33 6.68 15.98
CA ASP A 11 -38.00 7.90 15.23
C ASP A 11 -36.51 8.02 14.90
N LEU A 12 -35.64 7.33 15.64
CA LEU A 12 -34.19 7.30 15.44
C LEU A 12 -33.72 6.19 14.49
N GLU A 13 -34.49 5.13 14.27
CA GLU A 13 -34.14 4.02 13.34
C GLU A 13 -33.81 4.49 11.90
N PRO A 14 -34.60 5.39 11.27
CA PRO A 14 -34.28 5.90 9.94
C PRO A 14 -32.98 6.72 9.93
N LEU A 15 -32.72 7.47 11.01
CA LEU A 15 -31.51 8.26 11.16
C LEU A 15 -30.29 7.37 11.44
N GLN A 16 -30.43 6.28 12.18
CA GLN A 16 -29.38 5.28 12.37
C GLN A 16 -29.06 4.52 11.08
N LEU A 17 -30.09 4.20 10.28
CA LEU A 17 -29.90 3.60 8.97
C LEU A 17 -29.21 4.58 8.01
N LEU A 18 -29.64 5.85 8.01
CA LEU A 18 -28.96 6.92 7.27
C LEU A 18 -27.51 7.07 7.73
N PHE A 19 -27.25 7.04 9.04
CA PHE A 19 -25.89 7.13 9.58
C PHE A 19 -25.02 5.96 9.12
N LYS A 20 -25.54 4.72 9.14
CA LYS A 20 -24.86 3.53 8.59
C LYS A 20 -24.58 3.65 7.09
N LEU A 21 -25.44 4.33 6.33
CA LEU A 21 -25.25 4.60 4.89
C LEU A 21 -24.22 5.71 4.63
N PHE A 22 -24.00 6.60 5.61
CA PHE A 22 -23.01 7.69 5.53
C PHE A 22 -21.69 7.38 6.25
N GLN A 23 -21.57 6.23 6.93
CA GLN A 23 -20.28 5.80 7.46
C GLN A 23 -19.33 5.55 6.28
N PRO A 24 -18.09 6.10 6.32
CA PRO A 24 -17.09 5.74 5.34
C PRO A 24 -16.95 4.20 5.35
N PRO A 25 -16.70 3.57 4.19
CA PRO A 25 -16.54 2.12 4.12
C PRO A 25 -15.55 1.67 5.19
N GLN A 26 -15.93 0.66 5.99
CA GLN A 26 -15.21 0.24 7.20
C GLN A 26 -13.73 -0.07 6.94
N HIS A 27 -13.39 -0.44 5.70
CA HIS A 27 -12.02 -0.70 5.25
C HIS A 27 -11.08 0.52 5.32
N VAL A 28 -11.59 1.76 5.31
CA VAL A 28 -10.77 3.00 5.35
C VAL A 28 -10.39 3.40 6.78
N ALA A 29 -11.11 2.90 7.80
CA ALA A 29 -10.92 3.27 9.21
C ALA A 29 -9.99 2.31 9.98
N ARG A 30 -9.08 1.62 9.28
CA ARG A 30 -8.13 0.66 9.85
C ARG A 30 -6.77 1.32 10.06
N PRO A 31 -5.96 0.86 11.04
CA PRO A 31 -4.58 1.32 11.21
C PRO A 31 -3.77 1.17 9.90
N ASP A 32 -2.96 2.17 9.60
CA ASP A 32 -2.07 2.18 8.43
C ASP A 32 -0.61 2.12 8.92
N PHE A 33 -0.02 0.93 8.86
CA PHE A 33 1.35 0.67 9.25
C PHE A 33 2.37 1.10 8.19
N ALA A 34 1.92 1.47 6.99
CA ALA A 34 2.79 2.07 5.97
C ALA A 34 2.81 3.60 6.06
N LEU A 35 2.02 4.23 6.94
CA LEU A 35 2.00 5.67 7.11
C LEU A 35 3.34 6.19 7.64
N HIS A 36 4.00 7.06 6.87
CA HIS A 36 5.31 7.61 7.25
C HIS A 36 5.28 8.35 8.59
N LEU A 37 4.20 9.10 8.84
CA LEU A 37 4.01 9.86 10.07
C LEU A 37 3.81 8.97 11.32
N SER A 38 3.48 7.69 11.13
CA SER A 38 3.38 6.70 12.20
C SER A 38 4.67 5.93 12.44
N GLY A 39 5.75 6.22 11.69
CA GLY A 39 7.06 5.57 11.85
C GLY A 39 7.49 4.69 10.67
N ALA A 40 6.63 4.48 9.67
CA ALA A 40 7.00 3.75 8.47
C ALA A 40 8.04 4.52 7.65
N SER A 41 8.88 3.82 6.88
CA SER A 41 9.90 4.49 6.07
C SER A 41 10.19 3.76 4.77
N VAL A 42 10.76 4.49 3.80
CA VAL A 42 11.16 3.93 2.51
C VAL A 42 12.53 3.28 2.63
N ILE A 43 12.71 2.11 2.02
CA ILE A 43 14.00 1.44 1.86
C ILE A 43 14.60 1.85 0.50
N PRO A 44 15.62 2.73 0.46
CA PRO A 44 16.09 3.29 -0.82
C PRO A 44 16.70 2.24 -1.76
N SER A 45 17.38 1.22 -1.21
CA SER A 45 17.97 0.12 -2.00
C SER A 45 16.94 -0.79 -2.65
N LEU A 46 15.70 -0.80 -2.16
CA LEU A 46 14.57 -1.58 -2.69
C LEU A 46 13.54 -0.69 -3.39
N THR A 47 13.86 0.57 -3.67
CA THR A 47 12.93 1.53 -4.26
C THR A 47 13.46 2.08 -5.57
N SER A 48 12.60 2.13 -6.59
CA SER A 48 12.95 2.70 -7.89
C SER A 48 13.36 4.17 -7.78
N GLN A 49 14.18 4.63 -8.72
CA GLN A 49 14.57 6.03 -8.76
C GLN A 49 13.38 6.92 -9.09
N THR A 50 13.34 8.09 -8.45
CA THR A 50 12.32 9.10 -8.73
C THR A 50 12.50 9.61 -10.15
N TYR A 51 11.40 9.71 -10.89
CA TYR A 51 11.39 10.22 -12.25
C TYR A 51 11.87 11.68 -12.29
N THR A 52 12.78 11.96 -13.21
CA THR A 52 13.29 13.31 -13.46
C THR A 52 13.00 13.68 -14.90
N LEU A 53 12.39 14.85 -15.09
CA LEU A 53 12.17 15.42 -16.41
C LEU A 53 13.34 16.35 -16.73
N HIS A 54 14.24 15.88 -17.58
CA HIS A 54 15.30 16.72 -18.15
C HIS A 54 14.69 17.62 -19.22
N SER A 55 14.55 18.91 -18.92
CA SER A 55 14.00 19.90 -19.85
C SER A 55 15.04 20.98 -20.11
N LEU A 56 15.20 21.35 -21.39
CA LEU A 56 15.88 22.53 -21.96
C LEU A 56 17.32 22.42 -22.49
N GLY A 57 18.00 21.28 -22.39
CA GLY A 57 19.35 21.12 -23.01
C GLY A 57 20.31 22.26 -22.64
N LEU A 58 21.06 22.81 -23.61
CA LEU A 58 21.99 23.94 -23.39
C LEU A 58 21.34 25.17 -22.75
N LEU A 59 20.04 25.41 -22.99
CA LEU A 59 19.34 26.58 -22.45
C LEU A 59 19.10 26.44 -20.94
N GLY A 60 18.79 25.22 -20.47
CA GLY A 60 18.58 24.92 -19.04
C GLY A 60 19.87 25.07 -18.22
N TYR A 61 21.03 24.80 -18.83
CA TYR A 61 22.33 25.09 -18.21
C TYR A 61 22.58 26.59 -18.05
N LEU A 62 22.18 27.41 -19.03
CA LEU A 62 22.35 28.86 -18.98
C LEU A 62 21.39 29.55 -17.99
N THR A 63 20.20 28.98 -17.78
CA THR A 63 19.19 29.55 -16.87
C THR A 63 19.17 28.91 -15.48
N GLY A 64 19.99 27.89 -15.24
CA GLY A 64 20.04 27.16 -13.97
C GLY A 64 18.83 26.24 -13.71
N GLN A 65 18.07 25.89 -14.75
CA GLN A 65 16.85 25.07 -14.67
C GLN A 65 17.04 23.72 -15.39
N SER A 66 18.00 22.91 -14.95
CA SER A 66 18.47 21.74 -15.71
C SER A 66 17.66 20.45 -15.55
N ALA A 67 16.81 20.31 -14.53
CA ALA A 67 15.90 19.16 -14.37
C ALA A 67 14.73 19.47 -13.42
N LEU A 68 13.51 19.06 -13.80
CA LEU A 68 12.37 19.01 -12.89
C LEU A 68 12.35 17.63 -12.23
N VAL A 69 12.62 17.58 -10.93
CA VAL A 69 12.63 16.35 -10.15
C VAL A 69 11.23 16.10 -9.59
N GLY A 70 10.72 14.88 -9.76
CA GLY A 70 9.46 14.45 -9.16
C GLY A 70 9.50 14.45 -7.63
N ARG A 71 8.34 14.28 -7.00
CA ARG A 71 8.26 14.12 -5.54
C ARG A 71 8.97 12.84 -5.10
N PRO A 72 9.56 12.79 -3.88
CA PRO A 72 10.29 11.61 -3.41
C PRO A 72 9.35 10.42 -3.09
N PRO A 73 9.88 9.19 -2.97
CA PRO A 73 9.08 7.99 -2.74
C PRO A 73 8.25 7.99 -1.45
N VAL A 74 8.73 8.69 -0.42
CA VAL A 74 7.99 8.85 0.85
C VAL A 74 6.61 9.50 0.65
N THR A 75 6.40 10.24 -0.45
CA THR A 75 5.09 10.78 -0.82
C THR A 75 4.03 9.68 -0.94
N ALA A 76 4.41 8.48 -1.40
CA ALA A 76 3.51 7.32 -1.47
C ALA A 76 3.11 6.77 -0.10
N LEU A 77 3.77 7.20 0.98
CA LEU A 77 3.49 6.85 2.37
C LEU A 77 2.84 8.01 3.15
N HIS A 78 2.47 9.09 2.46
CA HIS A 78 1.77 10.25 3.03
C HIS A 78 0.28 10.22 2.74
N HIS A 79 -0.50 10.91 3.57
CA HIS A 79 -1.96 10.94 3.48
C HIS A 79 -2.51 11.82 2.36
N ASP A 80 -1.68 12.70 1.78
CA ASP A 80 -2.11 13.70 0.81
C ASP A 80 -2.25 13.08 -0.59
N ILE A 81 -3.48 13.08 -1.12
CA ILE A 81 -3.83 12.52 -2.43
C ILE A 81 -4.31 13.57 -3.44
N HIS A 82 -4.02 14.86 -3.20
CA HIS A 82 -4.35 15.90 -4.17
C HIS A 82 -3.60 15.67 -5.49
N ASP A 83 -4.19 16.14 -6.60
CA ASP A 83 -3.61 15.93 -7.93
C ASP A 83 -2.15 16.46 -7.99
N GLY A 84 -1.23 15.59 -8.42
CA GLY A 84 0.21 15.89 -8.44
C GLY A 84 0.96 15.60 -7.14
N ASN A 85 0.29 15.19 -6.06
CA ASN A 85 0.90 14.70 -4.82
C ASN A 85 1.10 13.18 -4.86
N CYS A 86 1.84 12.73 -5.87
CA CYS A 86 2.20 11.33 -6.05
C CYS A 86 3.71 11.21 -6.29
N TRP A 87 4.26 10.02 -6.01
CA TRP A 87 5.63 9.68 -6.33
C TRP A 87 5.72 9.13 -7.76
N PRO A 88 6.43 9.80 -8.69
CA PRO A 88 6.63 9.29 -10.03
C PRO A 88 7.93 8.46 -10.13
N PHE A 89 7.87 7.34 -10.83
CA PHE A 89 9.04 6.56 -11.26
C PHE A 89 9.01 6.33 -12.78
N ALA A 90 10.18 6.09 -13.38
CA ALA A 90 10.32 5.97 -14.83
C ALA A 90 9.63 4.71 -15.39
N GLY A 91 8.98 4.84 -16.54
CA GLY A 91 8.31 3.74 -17.23
C GLY A 91 7.05 3.23 -16.52
N SER A 92 6.63 2.01 -16.88
CA SER A 92 5.42 1.35 -16.37
C SER A 92 5.68 0.34 -15.26
N GLN A 93 6.94 0.08 -14.92
CA GLN A 93 7.36 -0.90 -13.92
C GLN A 93 8.28 -0.25 -12.90
N GLY A 94 8.11 -0.60 -11.63
CA GLY A 94 8.88 -0.05 -10.53
C GLY A 94 8.59 -0.76 -9.23
N GLN A 95 9.27 -0.35 -8.16
CA GLN A 95 9.12 -0.96 -6.85
C GLN A 95 9.29 0.06 -5.72
N LEU A 96 8.56 -0.14 -4.62
CA LEU A 96 8.64 0.64 -3.40
C LEU A 96 8.88 -0.30 -2.22
N GLY A 97 10.08 -0.24 -1.64
CA GLY A 97 10.39 -0.94 -0.40
C GLY A 97 9.99 -0.11 0.82
N ILE A 98 9.31 -0.74 1.78
CA ILE A 98 8.69 -0.09 2.93
C ILE A 98 9.07 -0.86 4.19
N VAL A 99 9.66 -0.18 5.17
CA VAL A 99 9.67 -0.63 6.57
C VAL A 99 8.37 -0.18 7.20
N LEU A 100 7.60 -1.10 7.74
CA LEU A 100 6.35 -0.79 8.44
C LEU A 100 6.65 -0.13 9.80
N ALA A 101 5.69 0.65 10.30
CA ALA A 101 5.79 1.32 11.59
C ALA A 101 5.96 0.34 12.76
N SER A 102 5.40 -0.87 12.63
CA SER A 102 5.60 -1.98 13.55
C SER A 102 5.40 -3.31 12.81
N PRO A 103 6.03 -4.41 13.27
CA PRO A 103 5.66 -5.75 12.82
C PRO A 103 4.15 -5.97 12.96
N THR A 104 3.54 -6.47 11.90
CA THR A 104 2.09 -6.53 11.76
C THR A 104 1.69 -7.91 11.27
N HIS A 105 0.65 -8.52 11.83
CA HIS A 105 0.03 -9.71 11.25
C HIS A 105 -0.96 -9.31 10.16
N ILE A 106 -0.85 -9.98 9.01
CA ILE A 106 -1.78 -9.80 7.88
C ILE A 106 -3.22 -10.14 8.28
N ASP A 107 -4.15 -9.37 7.75
CA ASP A 107 -5.59 -9.65 7.81
C ASP A 107 -6.19 -9.93 6.42
N SER A 108 -7.51 -10.03 6.30
CA SER A 108 -8.17 -10.31 5.01
C SER A 108 -7.95 -9.24 3.95
N ASP A 109 -7.76 -7.97 4.32
CA ASP A 109 -7.86 -6.78 3.47
C ASP A 109 -6.66 -5.85 3.72
N THR A 110 -5.47 -6.44 3.69
CA THR A 110 -4.23 -5.81 4.21
C THR A 110 -3.76 -4.64 3.39
N ILE A 111 -3.96 -4.61 2.07
CA ILE A 111 -3.41 -3.54 1.23
C ILE A 111 -4.48 -2.64 0.66
N THR A 112 -4.29 -1.32 0.82
CA THR A 112 -5.13 -0.30 0.18
C THR A 112 -4.27 0.62 -0.68
N ILE A 113 -4.78 0.91 -1.88
CA ILE A 113 -4.21 1.90 -2.79
C ILE A 113 -5.19 3.05 -2.93
N ASP A 114 -4.75 4.25 -2.55
CA ASP A 114 -5.50 5.48 -2.82
C ASP A 114 -5.01 6.12 -4.10
N HIS A 115 -5.92 6.84 -4.76
CA HIS A 115 -5.61 7.71 -5.87
C HIS A 115 -6.48 8.97 -5.82
N VAL A 116 -6.14 10.01 -6.58
CA VAL A 116 -7.08 11.13 -6.82
C VAL A 116 -8.37 10.61 -7.47
N ALA A 117 -9.52 11.11 -6.98
CA ALA A 117 -10.84 10.80 -7.53
C ALA A 117 -10.96 11.20 -8.99
N ALA A 118 -11.72 10.41 -9.78
CA ALA A 118 -11.85 10.63 -11.22
C ALA A 118 -12.33 12.05 -11.58
N ALA A 119 -13.25 12.61 -10.80
CA ALA A 119 -13.79 13.96 -11.01
C ALA A 119 -12.81 15.09 -10.64
N ALA A 120 -11.78 14.79 -9.84
CA ALA A 120 -10.78 15.75 -9.39
C ALA A 120 -9.45 15.65 -10.17
N ALA A 121 -9.30 14.63 -11.02
CA ALA A 121 -8.09 14.42 -11.80
C ALA A 121 -8.04 15.37 -13.00
N VAL A 122 -6.97 16.16 -13.12
CA VAL A 122 -6.75 17.06 -14.27
C VAL A 122 -6.38 16.27 -15.53
N ASN A 123 -5.71 15.12 -15.34
CA ASN A 123 -5.27 14.23 -16.42
C ASN A 123 -6.09 12.93 -16.45
N LYS A 124 -6.00 12.19 -17.56
CA LYS A 124 -6.76 10.93 -17.80
C LYS A 124 -6.38 9.74 -16.89
N ARG A 125 -5.59 9.94 -15.82
CA ARG A 125 -5.11 8.89 -14.89
C ARG A 125 -4.41 7.70 -15.59
N THR A 126 -3.84 7.91 -16.77
CA THR A 126 -3.13 6.85 -17.52
C THR A 126 -1.79 6.47 -16.88
N SER A 127 -1.19 7.37 -16.10
CA SER A 127 0.03 7.12 -15.33
C SER A 127 -0.22 6.39 -14.01
N THR A 128 -1.46 6.05 -13.67
CA THR A 128 -1.78 5.32 -12.44
C THR A 128 -1.27 3.88 -12.50
N SER A 129 -0.69 3.38 -11.42
CA SER A 129 -0.32 1.96 -11.29
C SER A 129 -1.53 1.05 -11.53
N LYS A 130 -1.34 -0.04 -12.29
CA LYS A 130 -2.41 -0.97 -12.68
C LYS A 130 -2.23 -2.32 -12.00
N TYR A 131 -1.39 -3.18 -12.57
CA TYR A 131 -1.08 -4.49 -11.99
C TYR A 131 0.03 -4.34 -10.95
N MET A 132 -0.20 -4.82 -9.74
CA MET A 132 0.72 -4.72 -8.61
C MET A 132 0.80 -6.03 -7.85
N GLU A 133 1.95 -6.25 -7.21
CA GLU A 133 2.20 -7.39 -6.32
C GLU A 133 2.78 -6.86 -5.02
N LEU A 134 2.36 -7.41 -3.90
CA LEU A 134 2.96 -7.14 -2.60
C LEU A 134 3.80 -8.33 -2.20
N TRP A 135 5.07 -8.07 -1.89
CA TRP A 135 6.04 -9.05 -1.45
C TRP A 135 6.44 -8.74 -0.02
N ASP A 136 6.62 -9.77 0.79
CA ASP A 136 7.11 -9.66 2.15
C ASP A 136 8.53 -10.20 2.25
N LEU A 137 9.35 -9.57 3.09
CA LEU A 137 10.64 -10.11 3.51
C LEU A 137 10.41 -11.02 4.72
N VAL A 138 10.76 -12.30 4.59
CA VAL A 138 10.57 -13.26 5.68
C VAL A 138 11.62 -13.03 6.76
N GLU A 139 11.24 -12.37 7.85
CA GLU A 139 12.11 -11.96 8.94
C GLU A 139 11.94 -12.86 10.18
N GLY A 140 13.05 -13.34 10.75
CA GLY A 140 13.06 -14.09 12.01
C GLY A 140 12.90 -15.61 11.83
N GLU A 141 13.52 -16.37 12.75
CA GLU A 141 13.56 -17.84 12.68
C GLU A 141 12.17 -18.49 12.78
N ASP A 142 11.24 -17.89 13.52
CA ASP A 142 9.86 -18.36 13.64
C ASP A 142 9.11 -18.26 12.31
N ASN A 143 9.22 -17.12 11.62
CA ASN A 143 8.57 -16.91 10.32
C ASN A 143 9.17 -17.80 9.23
N VAL A 144 10.50 -17.98 9.24
CA VAL A 144 11.17 -18.95 8.36
C VAL A 144 10.63 -20.37 8.61
N SER A 145 10.54 -20.78 9.87
CA SER A 145 10.02 -22.11 10.24
C SER A 145 8.56 -22.31 9.84
N LYS A 146 7.71 -21.29 10.02
CA LYS A 146 6.30 -21.30 9.59
C LYS A 146 6.17 -21.46 8.07
N LEU A 147 6.98 -20.73 7.30
CA LEU A 147 6.99 -20.82 5.84
C LEU A 147 7.44 -22.20 5.36
N GLU A 148 8.51 -22.73 5.94
CA GLU A 148 9.01 -24.08 5.62
C GLU A 148 7.94 -25.16 5.92
N ALA A 149 7.29 -25.08 7.08
CA ALA A 149 6.22 -25.99 7.46
C ALA A 149 5.03 -25.92 6.49
N TRP A 150 4.64 -24.71 6.09
CA TRP A 150 3.56 -24.51 5.12
C TRP A 150 3.92 -25.07 3.75
N ARG A 151 5.13 -24.81 3.23
CA ARG A 151 5.58 -25.39 1.96
C ARG A 151 5.63 -26.91 2.02
N ALA A 152 6.07 -27.49 3.13
CA ALA A 152 6.11 -28.95 3.29
C ALA A 152 4.73 -29.61 3.19
N VAL A 153 3.67 -28.92 3.61
CA VAL A 153 2.27 -29.40 3.56
C VAL A 153 1.59 -29.04 2.25
N ALA A 154 1.86 -27.85 1.71
CA ALA A 154 1.20 -27.32 0.52
C ALA A 154 1.56 -28.07 -0.77
N GLN A 155 2.65 -28.86 -0.78
CA GLN A 155 3.27 -29.42 -1.99
C GLN A 155 3.35 -28.32 -3.05
N PRO A 156 4.26 -27.33 -2.90
CA PRO A 156 4.29 -26.15 -3.75
C PRO A 156 4.34 -26.64 -5.19
N GLY A 157 3.25 -26.40 -5.92
CA GLY A 157 3.15 -26.81 -7.31
C GLY A 157 4.16 -26.03 -8.14
N GLU A 158 4.21 -26.34 -9.43
CA GLU A 158 4.94 -25.57 -10.44
C GLU A 158 4.49 -24.09 -10.55
N ASP A 159 3.47 -23.69 -9.78
CA ASP A 159 2.79 -22.39 -9.81
C ASP A 159 3.18 -21.41 -8.68
N GLU A 160 4.19 -21.70 -7.83
CA GLU A 160 4.65 -20.72 -6.83
C GLU A 160 5.21 -19.46 -7.54
N PRO A 161 4.78 -18.24 -7.15
CA PRO A 161 5.28 -17.02 -7.77
C PRO A 161 6.80 -16.90 -7.66
N VAL A 162 7.46 -16.78 -8.81
CA VAL A 162 8.91 -16.60 -8.85
C VAL A 162 9.28 -15.22 -8.30
N GLN A 163 10.16 -15.18 -7.30
CA GLN A 163 10.68 -13.94 -6.75
C GLN A 163 11.26 -13.03 -7.85
N PRO A 164 10.87 -11.74 -7.92
CA PRO A 164 11.41 -10.82 -8.91
C PRO A 164 12.93 -10.73 -8.80
N ALA A 165 13.61 -10.75 -9.95
CA ALA A 165 15.09 -10.69 -10.01
C ALA A 165 15.68 -9.40 -9.41
N MET A 166 14.86 -8.36 -9.22
CA MET A 166 15.27 -7.10 -8.60
C MET A 166 15.32 -7.17 -7.06
N LEU A 167 14.68 -8.17 -6.45
CA LEU A 167 14.75 -8.39 -5.01
C LEU A 167 16.02 -9.18 -4.65
N PRO A 168 16.69 -8.88 -3.52
CA PRO A 168 17.79 -9.67 -3.01
C PRO A 168 17.37 -11.14 -2.82
N LYS A 169 18.25 -12.08 -3.19
CA LYS A 169 17.98 -13.52 -3.01
C LYS A 169 17.97 -13.98 -1.55
N PHE A 170 18.58 -13.20 -0.67
CA PHE A 170 18.63 -13.47 0.76
C PHE A 170 18.57 -12.15 1.55
N PRO A 171 17.73 -12.03 2.59
CA PRO A 171 16.73 -13.02 3.04
C PRO A 171 15.63 -13.24 1.98
N GLU A 172 14.88 -14.33 2.13
CA GLU A 172 13.86 -14.73 1.15
C GLU A 172 12.64 -13.79 1.19
N TYR A 173 12.01 -13.59 0.02
CA TYR A 173 10.74 -12.89 -0.09
C TYR A 173 9.62 -13.82 -0.54
N ILE A 174 8.42 -13.63 0.01
CA ILE A 174 7.20 -14.32 -0.43
C ILE A 174 6.19 -13.35 -1.02
N GLN A 175 5.50 -13.75 -2.09
CA GLN A 175 4.39 -12.96 -2.61
C GLN A 175 3.16 -13.16 -1.72
N ILE A 176 2.66 -12.07 -1.14
CA ILE A 176 1.49 -12.10 -0.28
C ILE A 176 0.22 -11.60 -0.98
N ALA A 177 0.35 -10.76 -2.01
CA ALA A 177 -0.82 -10.34 -2.80
C ALA A 177 -0.44 -10.07 -4.25
N SER A 178 -1.41 -10.29 -5.15
CA SER A 178 -1.37 -9.87 -6.55
C SER A 178 -2.73 -9.31 -6.95
N PHE A 179 -2.76 -8.07 -7.43
CA PHE A 179 -4.01 -7.34 -7.62
C PHE A 179 -3.93 -6.31 -8.74
N GLN A 180 -5.10 -5.84 -9.17
CA GLN A 180 -5.25 -4.81 -10.20
C GLN A 180 -6.03 -3.62 -9.64
N TYR A 181 -5.41 -2.44 -9.62
CA TYR A 181 -6.11 -1.19 -9.34
C TYR A 181 -6.89 -0.74 -10.57
N ASP A 182 -8.19 -0.46 -10.41
CA ASP A 182 -9.10 -0.08 -11.50
C ASP A 182 -9.47 1.40 -11.51
N ILE A 183 -8.94 2.16 -12.47
CA ILE A 183 -9.26 3.58 -12.62
C ILE A 183 -10.72 3.84 -13.02
N HIS A 184 -11.45 2.86 -13.54
CA HIS A 184 -12.82 3.03 -14.02
C HIS A 184 -13.86 2.93 -12.90
N LEU A 185 -13.48 2.41 -11.73
CA LEU A 185 -14.36 2.41 -10.55
C LEU A 185 -14.54 3.83 -10.01
N THR A 186 -15.73 4.08 -9.47
CA THR A 186 -16.06 5.35 -8.80
C THR A 186 -15.29 5.53 -7.51
N ASN A 187 -14.96 4.43 -6.84
CA ASN A 187 -14.14 4.43 -5.64
C ASN A 187 -12.65 4.47 -5.99
N ASN A 188 -12.00 5.58 -5.66
CA ASN A 188 -10.57 5.84 -5.85
C ASN A 188 -9.68 5.33 -4.71
N ILE A 189 -10.27 4.73 -3.67
CA ILE A 189 -9.58 4.05 -2.57
C ILE A 189 -9.94 2.58 -2.65
N GLN A 190 -9.02 1.74 -3.10
CA GLN A 190 -9.29 0.33 -3.37
C GLN A 190 -8.46 -0.55 -2.44
N THR A 191 -9.15 -1.43 -1.72
CA THR A 191 -8.54 -2.38 -0.80
C THR A 191 -8.59 -3.77 -1.41
N PHE A 192 -7.49 -4.51 -1.31
CA PHE A 192 -7.33 -5.81 -1.96
C PHE A 192 -7.08 -6.90 -0.93
N PRO A 193 -7.72 -8.08 -1.11
CA PRO A 193 -7.61 -9.15 -0.16
C PRO A 193 -6.32 -9.94 -0.31
N ILE A 194 -5.93 -10.63 0.77
CA ILE A 194 -4.79 -11.57 0.79
C ILE A 194 -5.28 -13.02 0.74
N ASP A 195 -4.52 -13.86 0.03
CA ASP A 195 -4.82 -15.29 -0.10
C ASP A 195 -4.98 -15.97 1.27
N ALA A 196 -5.97 -16.86 1.38
CA ALA A 196 -6.27 -17.53 2.66
C ALA A 196 -5.13 -18.43 3.14
N GLY A 197 -4.39 -19.08 2.23
CA GLY A 197 -3.24 -19.92 2.55
C GLY A 197 -2.08 -19.10 3.11
N ILE A 198 -1.83 -17.93 2.53
CA ILE A 198 -0.84 -16.99 3.07
C ILE A 198 -1.27 -16.46 4.44
N ARG A 199 -2.54 -16.12 4.64
CA ARG A 199 -3.05 -15.68 5.95
C ARG A 199 -2.88 -16.74 7.02
N SER A 200 -3.10 -18.00 6.67
CA SER A 200 -2.94 -19.12 7.62
C SER A 200 -1.50 -19.39 8.04
N LEU A 201 -0.49 -18.80 7.36
CA LEU A 201 0.91 -18.88 7.78
C LEU A 201 1.11 -18.27 9.17
N GLY A 202 0.32 -17.24 9.52
CA GLY A 202 0.49 -16.52 10.78
C GLY A 202 1.87 -15.86 10.93
N ILE A 203 2.50 -15.53 9.80
CA ILE A 203 3.73 -14.74 9.75
C ILE A 203 3.38 -13.29 10.07
N ASP A 204 4.34 -12.57 10.64
CA ASP A 204 4.30 -11.12 10.75
C ASP A 204 5.26 -10.45 9.78
N PHE A 205 4.92 -9.22 9.43
CA PHE A 205 5.51 -8.47 8.33
C PHE A 205 6.14 -7.21 8.91
N GLY A 206 7.46 -7.06 8.77
CA GLY A 206 8.20 -5.84 9.14
C GLY A 206 8.62 -5.03 7.92
N VAL A 207 8.99 -5.72 6.84
CA VAL A 207 9.45 -5.14 5.58
C VAL A 207 8.66 -5.69 4.40
N VAL A 208 8.00 -4.80 3.66
CA VAL A 208 7.26 -5.17 2.45
C VAL A 208 7.77 -4.41 1.22
N VAL A 209 7.60 -5.01 0.04
CA VAL A 209 7.93 -4.39 -1.24
C VAL A 209 6.70 -4.44 -2.15
N LEU A 210 6.19 -3.25 -2.49
CA LEU A 210 5.16 -3.12 -3.52
C LEU A 210 5.83 -3.07 -4.89
N MET A 211 5.54 -4.06 -5.72
CA MET A 211 6.01 -4.16 -7.10
C MET A 211 4.90 -3.68 -8.04
N VAL A 212 5.18 -2.64 -8.84
CA VAL A 212 4.29 -2.20 -9.92
C VAL A 212 4.73 -2.87 -11.21
N LYS A 213 3.81 -3.59 -11.85
CA LYS A 213 4.05 -4.40 -13.06
C LYS A 213 3.60 -3.70 -14.34
N SER A 214 2.69 -2.73 -14.23
CA SER A 214 2.22 -1.91 -15.35
C SER A 214 1.46 -0.68 -14.84
N ASN A 215 1.11 0.21 -15.77
CA ASN A 215 0.20 1.33 -15.54
C ASN A 215 -0.94 1.34 -16.59
N TRP A 216 -1.77 2.37 -16.55
CA TRP A 216 -2.93 2.55 -17.44
C TRP A 216 -2.60 3.19 -18.80
N GLY A 217 -1.41 2.95 -19.33
CA GLY A 217 -1.02 3.32 -20.71
C GLY A 217 -0.18 4.59 -20.82
N ARG A 218 0.60 4.93 -19.79
CA ARG A 218 1.60 6.00 -19.85
C ARG A 218 2.99 5.40 -20.07
N ASP A 219 3.72 5.85 -21.09
CA ASP A 219 5.00 5.24 -21.44
C ASP A 219 6.17 5.79 -20.61
N GLU A 220 6.13 7.08 -20.27
CA GLU A 220 7.28 7.79 -19.71
C GLU A 220 7.45 7.58 -18.21
N TYR A 221 6.34 7.50 -17.47
CA TYR A 221 6.35 7.34 -16.01
C TYR A 221 5.04 6.75 -15.48
N THR A 222 5.13 6.25 -14.25
CA THR A 222 4.00 5.85 -13.42
C THR A 222 4.00 6.68 -12.15
N CYS A 223 2.83 7.12 -11.68
CA CYS A 223 2.70 7.90 -10.45
C CYS A 223 1.91 7.14 -9.41
N LEU A 224 2.55 6.84 -8.28
CA LEU A 224 1.97 6.14 -7.14
C LEU A 224 1.55 7.16 -6.08
N TYR A 225 0.26 7.17 -5.74
CA TYR A 225 -0.34 8.17 -4.83
C TYR A 225 -0.17 7.79 -3.36
N ARG A 226 -0.90 6.79 -2.87
CA ARG A 226 -0.73 6.32 -1.49
C ARG A 226 -0.89 4.81 -1.41
N VAL A 227 0.02 4.19 -0.67
CA VAL A 227 -0.03 2.80 -0.27
C VAL A 227 -0.33 2.75 1.22
N ARG A 228 -1.27 1.90 1.62
CA ARG A 228 -1.56 1.59 3.01
C ARG A 228 -1.38 0.11 3.25
N VAL A 229 -0.85 -0.22 4.42
CA VAL A 229 -0.74 -1.60 4.89
C VAL A 229 -1.45 -1.70 6.22
N HIS A 230 -2.35 -2.66 6.32
CA HIS A 230 -3.27 -2.86 7.43
C HIS A 230 -3.06 -4.24 8.04
N GLY A 231 -3.39 -4.39 9.32
CA GLY A 231 -3.30 -5.64 10.03
C GLY A 231 -3.45 -5.42 11.52
N GLU A 232 -2.97 -6.38 12.30
CA GLU A 232 -2.91 -6.28 13.75
C GLU A 232 -1.46 -6.10 14.20
N ALA A 233 -1.20 -5.08 15.01
CA ALA A 233 0.14 -4.85 15.55
C ALA A 233 0.53 -6.01 16.47
N ILE A 234 1.79 -6.44 16.42
CA ILE A 234 2.35 -7.26 17.48
C ILE A 234 2.58 -6.34 18.68
N ASP A 235 1.89 -6.62 19.80
CA ASP A 235 2.14 -5.93 21.06
C ASP A 235 3.63 -6.08 21.43
N ILE A 236 4.39 -4.99 21.33
CA ILE A 236 5.70 -4.92 21.95
C ILE A 236 5.45 -4.88 23.46
N PRO A 237 5.98 -5.81 24.27
CA PRO A 237 5.85 -5.73 25.72
C PRO A 237 6.37 -4.37 26.18
N VAL A 238 5.48 -3.54 26.71
CA VAL A 238 5.84 -2.25 27.30
C VAL A 238 6.83 -2.57 28.42
N LEU A 239 8.09 -2.18 28.26
CA LEU A 239 9.06 -2.26 29.34
C LEU A 239 8.48 -1.48 30.52
N PRO A 240 8.46 -2.04 31.74
CA PRO A 240 7.91 -1.33 32.88
C PRO A 240 8.61 0.02 33.02
N GLU A 241 7.81 1.09 33.13
CA GLU A 241 8.32 2.42 33.40
C GLU A 241 9.23 2.33 34.64
N VAL A 242 10.47 2.78 34.48
CA VAL A 242 11.40 2.89 35.60
C VAL A 242 10.89 4.05 36.46
N GLU A 243 10.26 3.72 37.60
CA GLU A 243 9.93 4.67 38.68
C GLU A 243 11.18 5.42 39.19
#